data_AF-A0A2A4UT46-F1
#
_entry.id   AF-A0A2A4UT46-F1
#
_cell.length_a   1.000
_cell.length_b   1.000
_cell.length_c   1.000
_cell.angle_alpha   90.00
_cell.angle_beta   90.00
_cell.angle_gamma   90.00
#
_symmetry.space_group_name_H-M   'P 1'
#
loop_
_entity.id
_entity.type
_entity.pdbx_description
1 polymer ?
#
loop_
_entity_poly.entity_id
_entity_poly.type
_entity_poly.pdbx_seq_one_letter_code
_entity_poly.pdbx_strand_id
1 'polypeptide(L)'
;MNNAFFLVALFTVAGIALVIAGIATKRQEERRQRKLKVRQLKFKAADIKDNLDVLESLKADIEIRKALTEYLLLTLKQIPALAPYDHSSERQIDMVSASLKEMKEKNFKPTGKYQAPETDQEVTANKRALNGAIAFLQKLHLKNTISKQQLSRWKLALKQLQITMEVDAHQIQSKMCEQAKENREAIAHLTMAQQLLKGSSTPPPEHKEQIKVLNQEISRLTRSYRHGLTPESDESDEASELELDSAKTTTKSSATKNKGDPKEQKEVYEPKILFPELSKSDEHANRANHSKPIPTKDPGSSS
;
A
#
# COMPACT_ATOMS: atom_id res chain seq x y z
N MET A 1 -13.64 -28.99 -71.03
CA MET A 1 -12.35 -28.99 -70.30
C MET A 1 -12.09 -27.68 -69.54
N ASN A 2 -12.64 -26.53 -69.94
CA ASN A 2 -12.36 -25.24 -69.30
C ASN A 2 -12.84 -25.15 -67.83
N ASN A 3 -14.00 -25.72 -67.48
CA ASN A 3 -14.57 -25.60 -66.13
C ASN A 3 -13.71 -26.25 -65.03
N ALA A 4 -13.01 -27.36 -65.34
CA ALA A 4 -12.14 -28.02 -64.36
C ALA A 4 -10.90 -27.18 -64.05
N PHE A 5 -10.32 -26.53 -65.07
CA PHE A 5 -9.18 -25.63 -64.89
C PHE A 5 -9.57 -24.41 -64.03
N PHE A 6 -10.74 -23.82 -64.27
CA PHE A 6 -11.24 -22.70 -63.45
C PHE A 6 -11.43 -23.09 -61.98
N LEU A 7 -11.95 -24.29 -61.68
CA LEU A 7 -12.10 -24.76 -60.29
C LEU A 7 -10.75 -24.94 -59.61
N VAL A 8 -9.77 -25.56 -60.29
CA VAL A 8 -8.42 -25.72 -59.75
C VAL A 8 -7.78 -24.35 -59.48
N ALA A 9 -7.90 -23.40 -60.41
CA ALA A 9 -7.40 -22.04 -60.21
C ALA A 9 -8.08 -21.30 -59.04
N LEU A 10 -9.39 -21.52 -58.83
CA LEU A 10 -10.11 -20.91 -57.71
C LEU A 10 -9.66 -21.49 -56.37
N PHE A 11 -9.50 -22.82 -56.28
CA PHE A 11 -9.02 -23.47 -55.06
C PHE A 11 -7.57 -23.09 -54.73
N THR A 12 -6.71 -22.92 -55.73
CA THR A 12 -5.32 -22.48 -55.49
C THR A 12 -5.28 -21.05 -54.96
N VAL A 13 -6.06 -20.12 -55.54
CA VAL A 13 -6.18 -18.74 -55.05
C VAL A 13 -6.75 -18.71 -53.63
N ALA A 14 -7.80 -19.50 -53.35
CA ALA A 14 -8.39 -19.59 -52.01
C ALA A 14 -7.39 -20.16 -50.98
N GLY A 15 -6.62 -21.17 -51.36
CA GLY A 15 -5.57 -21.74 -50.51
C GLY A 15 -4.47 -20.73 -50.18
N ILE A 16 -3.98 -19.99 -51.18
CA ILE A 16 -2.97 -18.94 -50.99
C ILE A 16 -3.51 -17.82 -50.09
N ALA A 17 -4.76 -17.39 -50.30
CA ALA A 17 -5.40 -16.37 -49.48
C ALA A 17 -5.50 -16.81 -48.00
N LEU A 18 -5.83 -18.08 -47.75
CA LEU A 18 -5.93 -18.62 -46.38
C LEU A 18 -4.57 -18.65 -45.67
N VAL A 19 -3.49 -19.01 -46.38
CA VAL A 19 -2.13 -18.98 -45.83
C VAL A 19 -1.71 -17.55 -45.48
N ILE A 20 -1.97 -16.58 -46.38
CA ILE A 20 -1.67 -15.16 -46.13
C ILE A 20 -2.47 -14.64 -44.92
N ALA A 21 -3.75 -14.99 -44.82
CA ALA A 21 -4.60 -14.63 -43.69
C ALA A 21 -4.04 -15.22 -42.37
N GLY A 22 -3.62 -16.48 -42.37
CA GLY A 22 -3.02 -17.12 -41.18
C GLY A 22 -1.75 -16.42 -40.69
N ILE A 23 -0.85 -16.05 -41.62
CA ILE A 23 0.36 -15.29 -41.29
C ILE A 23 0.01 -13.89 -40.75
N ALA A 24 -0.97 -13.21 -41.37
CA ALA A 24 -1.43 -11.90 -40.94
C ALA A 24 -2.03 -11.94 -39.52
N THR A 25 -2.87 -12.94 -39.23
CA THR A 25 -3.47 -13.14 -37.90
C THR A 25 -2.41 -13.42 -36.83
N LYS A 26 -1.44 -14.30 -37.11
CA LYS A 26 -0.34 -14.58 -36.18
C LYS A 26 0.48 -13.32 -35.88
N ARG A 27 0.81 -12.54 -36.91
CA ARG A 27 1.53 -11.27 -36.77
C ARG A 27 0.71 -10.24 -35.98
N GLN A 28 -0.61 -10.21 -36.16
CA GLN A 28 -1.50 -9.34 -35.42
C GLN A 28 -1.60 -9.75 -33.94
N GLU A 29 -1.65 -11.04 -33.65
CA GLU A 29 -1.66 -11.57 -32.29
C GLU A 29 -0.35 -11.25 -31.55
N GLU A 30 0.81 -11.48 -32.18
CA GLU A 30 2.10 -11.11 -31.62
C GLU A 30 2.18 -9.61 -31.30
N ARG A 31 1.69 -8.76 -32.20
CA ARG A 31 1.59 -7.30 -31.95
C ARG A 31 0.69 -6.99 -30.77
N ARG A 32 -0.46 -7.66 -30.64
CA ARG A 32 -1.37 -7.50 -29.51
C ARG A 32 -0.72 -7.92 -28.19
N GLN A 33 -0.07 -9.09 -28.16
CA GLN A 33 0.64 -9.59 -26.98
C GLN A 33 1.78 -8.64 -26.56
N ARG A 34 2.56 -8.12 -27.51
CA ARG A 34 3.59 -7.10 -27.22
C ARG A 34 2.99 -5.83 -26.63
N LYS A 35 1.91 -5.30 -27.21
CA LYS A 35 1.20 -4.12 -26.67
C LYS A 35 0.68 -4.36 -25.25
N LEU A 36 0.12 -5.52 -24.98
CA LEU A 36 -0.35 -5.90 -23.64
C LEU A 36 0.81 -5.96 -22.63
N LYS A 37 1.93 -6.60 -23.00
CA LYS A 37 3.14 -6.64 -22.17
C LYS A 37 3.69 -5.24 -21.88
N VAL A 38 3.74 -4.36 -22.88
CA VAL A 38 4.16 -2.96 -22.69
C VAL A 38 3.23 -2.24 -21.72
N ARG A 39 1.90 -2.39 -21.87
CA ARG A 39 0.92 -1.81 -20.93
C ARG A 39 1.14 -2.31 -19.51
N GLN A 40 1.37 -3.62 -19.32
CA GLN A 40 1.66 -4.21 -18.02
C GLN A 40 2.95 -3.66 -17.41
N LEU A 41 4.02 -3.52 -18.20
CA LEU A 41 5.27 -2.92 -17.74
C LEU A 41 5.11 -1.45 -17.35
N LYS A 42 4.35 -0.67 -18.14
CA LYS A 42 4.03 0.73 -17.81
C LYS A 42 3.25 0.84 -16.51
N PHE A 43 2.20 0.02 -16.35
CA PHE A 43 1.41 -0.01 -15.11
C PHE A 43 2.27 -0.38 -13.91
N LYS A 44 3.12 -1.40 -14.06
CA LYS A 44 4.04 -1.81 -13.01
C LYS A 44 5.07 -0.73 -12.68
N ALA A 45 5.59 -0.02 -13.68
CA ALA A 45 6.53 1.07 -13.46
C ALA A 45 5.86 2.23 -12.70
N ALA A 46 4.62 2.57 -13.04
CA ALA A 46 3.82 3.55 -12.30
C ALA A 46 3.62 3.12 -10.85
N ASP A 47 3.18 1.88 -10.60
CA ASP A 47 2.99 1.33 -9.24
C ASP A 47 4.28 1.32 -8.41
N ILE A 48 5.44 1.03 -9.01
CA ILE A 48 6.73 1.14 -8.31
C ILE A 48 7.05 2.60 -7.98
N LYS A 49 6.79 3.52 -8.92
CA LYS A 49 7.04 4.95 -8.74
C LYS A 49 6.15 5.54 -7.63
N ASP A 50 4.86 5.24 -7.64
CA ASP A 50 3.92 5.72 -6.62
C ASP A 50 4.36 5.24 -5.23
N ASN A 51 4.84 4.00 -5.11
CA ASN A 51 5.39 3.49 -3.85
C ASN A 51 6.70 4.18 -3.46
N LEU A 52 7.56 4.53 -4.42
CA LEU A 52 8.79 5.30 -4.16
C LEU A 52 8.49 6.71 -3.65
N ASP A 53 7.49 7.38 -4.21
CA ASP A 53 7.08 8.73 -3.82
C ASP A 53 6.56 8.73 -2.35
N VAL A 54 5.81 7.70 -1.95
CA VAL A 54 5.40 7.50 -0.54
C VAL A 54 6.59 7.16 0.37
N LEU A 55 7.53 6.33 -0.09
CA LEU A 55 8.72 6.01 0.72
C LEU A 55 9.62 7.25 0.93
N GLU A 56 9.62 8.18 -0.02
CA GLU A 56 10.30 9.46 0.11
C GLU A 56 9.65 10.36 1.15
N SER A 57 8.33 10.53 1.12
CA SER A 57 7.61 11.36 2.12
C SER A 57 7.76 10.80 3.54
N LEU A 58 7.78 9.47 3.68
CA LEU A 58 7.98 8.77 4.95
C LEU A 58 9.45 8.65 5.38
N LYS A 59 10.41 9.17 4.60
CA LYS A 59 11.85 9.07 4.86
C LYS A 59 12.35 7.64 5.12
N ALA A 60 11.89 6.70 4.31
CA ALA A 60 12.38 5.32 4.38
C ALA A 60 13.89 5.22 4.12
N ASP A 61 14.50 4.12 4.58
CA ASP A 61 15.92 3.82 4.40
C ASP A 61 16.34 4.00 2.92
N ILE A 62 17.41 4.78 2.72
CA ILE A 62 17.95 5.12 1.40
C ILE A 62 18.33 3.86 0.62
N GLU A 63 18.82 2.81 1.29
CA GLU A 63 19.15 1.55 0.63
C GLU A 63 17.91 0.88 0.01
N ILE A 64 16.76 0.96 0.69
CA ILE A 64 15.49 0.41 0.20
C ILE A 64 15.01 1.22 -1.00
N ARG A 65 15.03 2.55 -0.88
CA ARG A 65 14.66 3.46 -1.99
C ARG A 65 15.54 3.19 -3.21
N LYS A 66 16.86 3.11 -3.02
CA LYS A 66 17.81 2.82 -4.09
C LYS A 66 17.52 1.47 -4.77
N ALA A 67 17.26 0.41 -4.01
CA ALA A 67 16.95 -0.90 -4.58
C ALA A 67 15.65 -0.88 -5.42
N LEU A 68 14.63 -0.15 -4.97
CA LEU A 68 13.38 0.02 -5.71
C LEU A 68 13.55 0.92 -6.94
N THR A 69 14.37 1.96 -6.89
CA THR A 69 14.73 2.80 -8.04
C THR A 69 15.50 1.99 -9.09
N GLU A 70 16.42 1.11 -8.67
CA GLU A 70 17.09 0.16 -9.56
C GLU A 70 16.10 -0.81 -10.21
N TYR A 71 15.11 -1.30 -9.44
CA TYR A 71 14.05 -2.15 -9.97
C TYR A 71 13.12 -1.44 -10.97
N LEU A 72 12.80 -0.18 -10.69
CA LEU A 72 12.05 0.70 -11.60
C LEU A 72 12.82 0.86 -12.92
N LEU A 73 14.11 1.20 -12.85
CA LEU A 73 14.98 1.36 -14.01
C LEU A 73 15.05 0.08 -14.84
N LEU A 74 15.20 -1.08 -14.20
CA LEU A 74 15.18 -2.38 -14.88
C LEU A 74 13.84 -2.65 -15.56
N THR A 75 12.72 -2.27 -14.95
CA THR A 75 11.37 -2.44 -15.52
C THR A 75 11.17 -1.52 -16.72
N LEU A 76 11.60 -0.27 -16.64
CA LEU A 76 11.50 0.70 -17.74
C LEU A 76 12.38 0.30 -18.94
N LYS A 77 13.60 -0.21 -18.71
CA LYS A 77 14.50 -0.69 -19.77
C LYS A 77 13.94 -1.87 -20.58
N GLN A 78 12.92 -2.57 -20.09
CA GLN A 78 12.26 -3.64 -20.84
C GLN A 78 11.27 -3.10 -21.90
N ILE A 79 10.81 -1.86 -21.77
CA ILE A 79 9.81 -1.27 -22.67
C ILE A 79 10.39 -0.99 -24.07
N PRO A 80 11.54 -0.31 -24.24
CA PRO A 80 12.13 -0.05 -25.56
C PRO A 80 12.40 -1.33 -26.37
N ALA A 81 12.76 -2.43 -25.69
CA ALA A 81 12.97 -3.72 -26.34
C ALA A 81 11.69 -4.32 -26.95
N LEU A 82 10.51 -3.97 -26.42
CA LEU A 82 9.21 -4.43 -26.92
C LEU A 82 8.53 -3.42 -27.85
N ALA A 83 8.79 -2.12 -27.67
CA ALA A 83 8.22 -1.01 -28.42
C ALA A 83 9.28 0.07 -28.71
N PRO A 84 10.14 -0.13 -29.74
CA PRO A 84 11.27 0.76 -30.02
C PRO A 84 10.86 2.17 -30.48
N TYR A 85 9.62 2.36 -30.92
CA TYR A 85 9.11 3.66 -31.36
C TYR A 85 8.52 4.50 -30.20
N ASP A 86 8.60 4.02 -28.95
CA ASP A 86 8.03 4.69 -27.79
C ASP A 86 9.08 5.49 -27.01
N HIS A 87 9.33 6.71 -27.48
CA HIS A 87 10.28 7.66 -26.86
C HIS A 87 9.89 8.13 -25.45
N SER A 88 8.64 7.89 -25.02
CA SER A 88 8.21 8.27 -23.66
C SER A 88 8.97 7.51 -22.58
N SER A 89 9.33 6.26 -22.87
CA SER A 89 10.08 5.40 -21.94
C SER A 89 11.55 5.82 -21.80
N GLU A 90 12.17 6.31 -22.86
CA GLU A 90 13.57 6.78 -22.86
C GLU A 90 13.75 7.97 -21.91
N ARG A 91 12.86 8.96 -21.98
CA ARG A 91 12.88 10.11 -21.06
C ARG A 91 12.74 9.69 -19.59
N GLN A 92 11.87 8.73 -19.30
CA GLN A 92 11.71 8.20 -17.94
C GLN A 92 12.96 7.44 -17.47
N ILE A 93 13.60 6.67 -18.36
CA ILE A 93 14.87 6.00 -18.06
C ILE A 93 15.94 7.02 -17.69
N ASP A 94 16.06 8.11 -18.45
CA ASP A 94 17.05 9.16 -18.18
C ASP A 94 16.80 9.83 -16.82
N MET A 95 15.56 10.24 -16.55
CA MET A 95 15.17 10.84 -15.25
C MET A 95 15.46 9.91 -14.07
N VAL A 96 15.03 8.64 -14.15
CA VAL A 96 15.24 7.65 -13.08
C VAL A 96 16.73 7.33 -12.94
N SER A 97 17.49 7.31 -14.03
CA SER A 97 18.94 7.09 -13.98
C SER A 97 19.68 8.26 -13.32
N ALA A 98 19.25 9.49 -13.55
CA ALA A 98 19.80 10.69 -12.91
C ALA A 98 19.50 10.66 -11.40
N SER A 99 18.25 10.40 -11.01
CA SER A 99 17.87 10.24 -9.59
C SER A 99 18.67 9.11 -8.90
N LEU A 100 18.88 7.98 -9.59
CA LEU A 100 19.69 6.90 -9.05
C LEU A 100 21.17 7.28 -8.88
N LYS A 101 21.72 8.11 -9.76
CA LYS A 101 23.09 8.64 -9.62
C LYS A 101 23.17 9.56 -8.40
N GLU A 102 22.21 10.45 -8.23
CA GLU A 102 22.12 11.35 -7.09
C GLU A 102 22.06 10.58 -5.76
N MET A 103 21.23 9.52 -5.67
CA MET A 103 21.16 8.65 -4.48
C MET A 103 22.45 7.87 -4.20
N LYS A 104 23.32 7.67 -5.20
CA LYS A 104 24.62 6.99 -5.05
C LYS A 104 25.71 7.93 -4.53
N GLU A 105 25.54 9.24 -4.67
CA GLU A 105 26.48 10.21 -4.14
C GLU A 105 26.41 10.23 -2.62
N LYS A 106 27.56 10.20 -1.95
CA LYS A 106 27.67 10.03 -0.48
C LYS A 106 26.98 11.13 0.34
N ASN A 107 26.63 12.24 -0.30
CA ASN A 107 26.02 13.40 0.35
C ASN A 107 24.50 13.49 0.14
N PHE A 108 23.86 12.45 -0.41
CA PHE A 108 22.41 12.45 -0.59
C PHE A 108 21.71 12.55 0.77
N LYS A 109 21.15 13.71 1.06
CA LYS A 109 20.26 13.93 2.21
C LYS A 109 18.83 13.88 1.68
N PRO A 110 17.94 13.07 2.28
CA PRO A 110 16.55 13.04 1.86
C PRO A 110 15.96 14.45 1.98
N THR A 111 15.59 15.01 0.84
CA THR A 111 14.98 16.34 0.73
C THR A 111 13.53 16.24 1.15
N GLY A 112 13.24 16.60 2.40
CA GLY A 112 11.87 16.62 2.90
C GLY A 112 11.81 16.61 4.42
N LYS A 113 10.68 17.05 4.97
CA LYS A 113 10.31 16.78 6.36
C LYS A 113 9.42 15.55 6.38
N TYR A 114 9.58 14.72 7.40
CA TYR A 114 8.66 13.61 7.60
C TYR A 114 7.30 14.22 7.92
N GLN A 115 6.29 13.83 7.17
CA GLN A 115 4.91 14.27 7.38
C GLN A 115 4.10 13.04 7.74
N ALA A 116 3.64 12.99 8.99
CA ALA A 116 2.71 11.95 9.41
C ALA A 116 1.38 12.13 8.66
N PRO A 117 0.72 11.04 8.23
CA PRO A 117 -0.57 11.13 7.58
C PRO A 117 -1.62 11.66 8.55
N GLU A 118 -2.46 12.57 8.07
CA GLU A 118 -3.49 13.20 8.90
C GLU A 118 -4.83 12.50 8.74
N THR A 119 -5.08 11.82 7.62
CA THR A 119 -6.36 11.15 7.34
C THR A 119 -6.25 9.63 7.27
N ASP A 120 -7.33 8.93 7.61
CA ASP A 120 -7.40 7.45 7.49
C ASP A 120 -7.19 6.96 6.05
N GLN A 121 -7.57 7.78 5.07
CA GLN A 121 -7.35 7.49 3.65
C GLN A 121 -5.85 7.51 3.33
N GLU A 122 -5.11 8.52 3.82
CA GLU A 122 -3.66 8.60 3.67
C GLU A 122 -2.95 7.44 4.41
N VAL A 123 -3.38 7.10 5.62
CA VAL A 123 -2.86 5.94 6.36
C VAL A 123 -3.02 4.66 5.53
N THR A 124 -4.20 4.45 4.95
CA THR A 124 -4.50 3.28 4.12
C THR A 124 -3.67 3.27 2.84
N ALA A 125 -3.55 4.41 2.17
CA ALA A 125 -2.74 4.56 0.96
C ALA A 125 -1.26 4.29 1.24
N ASN A 126 -0.71 4.88 2.30
CA ASN A 126 0.67 4.69 2.70
C ASN A 126 0.96 3.25 3.11
N LYS A 127 0.04 2.61 3.84
CA LYS A 127 0.11 1.19 4.20
C LYS A 127 0.11 0.30 2.95
N ARG A 128 -0.71 0.61 1.96
CA ARG A 128 -0.71 -0.10 0.67
C ARG A 128 0.64 0.03 -0.02
N ALA A 129 1.20 1.23 -0.04
CA ALA A 129 2.49 1.50 -0.67
C ALA A 129 3.66 0.78 0.02
N LEU A 130 3.70 0.79 1.37
CA LEU A 130 4.70 0.06 2.16
C LEU A 130 4.62 -1.46 1.92
N ASN A 131 3.40 -2.02 1.82
CA ASN A 131 3.23 -3.44 1.49
C ASN A 131 3.61 -3.74 0.04
N GLY A 132 3.31 -2.84 -0.89
CA GLY A 132 3.76 -2.92 -2.29
C GLY A 132 5.28 -2.93 -2.40
N ALA A 133 5.97 -2.06 -1.67
CA ALA A 133 7.42 -2.04 -1.54
C ALA A 133 7.97 -3.39 -1.05
N ILE A 134 7.40 -3.98 0.00
CA ILE A 134 7.79 -5.32 0.49
C ILE A 134 7.62 -6.38 -0.61
N ALA A 135 6.52 -6.35 -1.36
CA ALA A 135 6.29 -7.29 -2.46
C ALA A 135 7.31 -7.13 -3.61
N PHE A 136 7.75 -5.89 -3.89
CA PHE A 136 8.82 -5.64 -4.86
C PHE A 136 10.19 -6.12 -4.38
N LEU A 137 10.51 -5.95 -3.08
CA LEU A 137 11.73 -6.50 -2.50
C LEU A 137 11.75 -8.03 -2.58
N GLN A 138 10.62 -8.70 -2.36
CA GLN A 138 10.52 -10.15 -2.57
C GLN A 138 10.82 -10.54 -4.03
N LYS A 139 10.30 -9.79 -5.00
CA LYS A 139 10.61 -10.02 -6.43
C LYS A 139 12.09 -9.79 -6.75
N LEU A 140 12.75 -8.83 -6.12
CA LEU A 140 14.20 -8.64 -6.25
C LEU A 140 14.99 -9.81 -5.67
N HIS A 141 14.55 -10.35 -4.54
CA HIS A 141 15.17 -11.52 -3.94
C HIS A 141 15.02 -12.77 -4.83
N LEU A 142 13.83 -13.01 -5.39
CA LEU A 142 13.59 -14.11 -6.35
C LEU A 142 14.46 -14.00 -7.61
N LYS A 143 14.91 -12.79 -7.95
CA LYS A 143 15.86 -12.53 -9.04
C LYS A 143 17.33 -12.59 -8.61
N ASN A 144 17.61 -12.99 -7.37
CA ASN A 144 18.94 -12.99 -6.75
C ASN A 144 19.65 -11.61 -6.78
N THR A 145 18.88 -10.52 -6.85
CA THR A 145 19.44 -9.15 -6.83
C THR A 145 19.78 -8.71 -5.40
N ILE A 146 19.09 -9.27 -4.41
CA ILE A 146 19.34 -9.00 -2.99
C ILE A 146 19.40 -10.30 -2.19
N SER A 147 20.20 -10.32 -1.14
CA SER A 147 20.34 -11.48 -0.26
C SER A 147 19.11 -11.68 0.62
N LYS A 148 18.90 -12.90 1.11
CA LYS A 148 17.80 -13.21 2.06
C LYS A 148 17.91 -12.36 3.35
N GLN A 149 19.13 -12.10 3.81
CA GLN A 149 19.39 -11.26 4.98
C GLN A 149 18.99 -9.81 4.74
N GLN A 150 19.34 -9.23 3.59
CA GLN A 150 18.91 -7.89 3.19
C GLN A 150 17.38 -7.79 3.11
N LEU A 151 16.72 -8.76 2.47
CA LEU A 151 15.26 -8.82 2.39
C LEU A 151 14.64 -8.83 3.80
N SER A 152 15.15 -9.67 4.71
CA SER A 152 14.63 -9.75 6.08
C SER A 152 14.81 -8.43 6.83
N ARG A 153 15.99 -7.80 6.73
CA ARG A 153 16.29 -6.51 7.37
C ARG A 153 15.38 -5.40 6.85
N TRP A 154 15.28 -5.25 5.54
CA TRP A 154 14.47 -4.21 4.92
C TRP A 154 12.97 -4.42 5.12
N LYS A 155 12.49 -5.67 5.09
CA LYS A 155 11.10 -5.99 5.44
C LYS A 155 10.78 -5.58 6.88
N LEU A 156 11.68 -5.87 7.82
CA LEU A 156 11.52 -5.45 9.21
C LEU A 156 11.48 -3.92 9.33
N ALA A 157 12.42 -3.22 8.67
CA ALA A 157 12.46 -1.76 8.68
C ALA A 157 11.17 -1.12 8.11
N LEU A 158 10.65 -1.62 6.99
CA LEU A 158 9.37 -1.14 6.43
C LEU A 158 8.17 -1.43 7.33
N LYS A 159 8.18 -2.56 8.05
CA LYS A 159 7.13 -2.88 9.03
C LYS A 159 7.20 -1.99 10.27
N GLN A 160 8.39 -1.68 10.75
CA GLN A 160 8.57 -0.72 11.83
C GLN A 160 8.10 0.68 11.39
N LEU A 161 8.50 1.14 10.20
CA LEU A 161 8.03 2.40 9.63
C LEU A 161 6.50 2.46 9.51
N GLN A 162 5.87 1.37 9.08
CA GLN A 162 4.40 1.26 9.02
C GLN A 162 3.77 1.47 10.41
N ILE A 163 4.32 0.84 11.46
CA ILE A 163 3.82 0.97 12.83
C ILE A 163 4.00 2.40 13.35
N THR A 164 5.19 2.99 13.16
CA THR A 164 5.47 4.38 13.57
C THR A 164 4.48 5.35 12.92
N MET A 165 4.26 5.22 11.61
CA MET A 165 3.31 6.04 10.88
C MET A 165 1.86 5.89 11.39
N GLU A 166 1.40 4.66 11.66
CA GLU A 166 0.05 4.40 12.20
C GLU A 166 -0.10 4.96 13.63
N VAL A 167 0.95 4.88 14.46
CA VAL A 167 0.98 5.46 15.80
C VAL A 167 0.91 6.99 15.76
N ASP A 168 1.71 7.62 14.90
CA ASP A 168 1.71 9.08 14.75
C ASP A 168 0.34 9.59 14.29
N ALA A 169 -0.31 8.87 13.35
CA ALA A 169 -1.65 9.20 12.88
C ALA A 169 -2.68 9.17 14.02
N HIS A 170 -2.65 8.12 14.86
CA HIS A 170 -3.53 8.04 16.03
C HIS A 170 -3.24 9.12 17.08
N GLN A 171 -1.98 9.55 17.25
CA GLN A 171 -1.66 10.67 18.14
C GLN A 171 -2.20 11.99 17.60
N ILE A 172 -2.14 12.23 16.28
CA ILE A 172 -2.73 13.41 15.65
C ILE A 172 -4.25 13.40 15.83
N GLN A 173 -4.91 12.28 15.53
CA GLN A 173 -6.36 12.13 15.70
C GLN A 173 -6.78 12.31 17.17
N SER A 174 -6.03 11.76 18.12
CA SER A 174 -6.27 12.00 19.54
C SER A 174 -6.21 13.49 19.90
N LYS A 175 -5.27 14.25 19.35
CA LYS A 175 -5.15 15.69 19.61
C LYS A 175 -6.32 16.46 19.01
N MET A 176 -6.77 16.07 17.82
CA MET A 176 -7.96 16.66 17.19
C MET A 176 -9.23 16.41 18.02
N CYS A 177 -9.44 15.17 18.50
CA CYS A 177 -10.54 14.85 19.41
C CYS A 177 -10.45 15.61 20.74
N GLU A 178 -9.25 15.73 21.34
CA GLU A 178 -9.05 16.53 22.56
C GLU A 178 -9.43 18.01 22.32
N GLN A 179 -9.04 18.60 21.19
CA GLN A 179 -9.42 19.96 20.81
C GLN A 179 -10.93 20.11 20.60
N ALA A 180 -11.60 19.06 20.09
CA ALA A 180 -13.05 19.00 19.95
C ALA A 180 -13.79 18.72 21.28
N LYS A 181 -13.07 18.58 22.41
CA LYS A 181 -13.58 18.16 23.73
C LYS A 181 -14.16 16.75 23.75
N GLU A 182 -13.83 15.93 22.77
CA GLU A 182 -14.17 14.52 22.62
C GLU A 182 -13.13 13.64 23.34
N ASN A 183 -13.05 13.78 24.67
CA ASN A 183 -12.01 13.14 25.48
C ASN A 183 -12.05 11.60 25.42
N ARG A 184 -13.23 11.01 25.24
CA ARG A 184 -13.40 9.55 25.17
C ARG A 184 -12.77 9.01 23.88
N GLU A 185 -13.03 9.65 22.76
CA GLU A 185 -12.50 9.35 21.45
C GLU A 185 -10.97 9.54 21.43
N ALA A 186 -10.48 10.63 22.04
CA ALA A 186 -9.05 10.88 22.21
C ALA A 186 -8.35 9.72 22.95
N ILE A 187 -8.90 9.28 24.09
CA ILE A 187 -8.39 8.14 24.85
C ILE A 187 -8.40 6.85 24.01
N ALA A 188 -9.45 6.63 23.21
CA ALA A 188 -9.55 5.46 22.34
C ALA A 188 -8.42 5.43 21.30
N HIS A 189 -8.13 6.55 20.65
CA HIS A 189 -7.02 6.66 19.70
C HIS A 189 -5.66 6.40 20.33
N LEU A 190 -5.35 6.98 21.50
CA LEU A 190 -4.10 6.70 22.20
C LEU A 190 -3.99 5.23 22.64
N THR A 191 -5.11 4.61 23.00
CA THR A 191 -5.15 3.19 23.34
C THR A 191 -4.84 2.32 22.12
N MET A 192 -5.37 2.66 20.93
CA MET A 192 -5.03 1.99 19.68
C MET A 192 -3.55 2.14 19.33
N ALA A 193 -3.01 3.37 19.42
CA ALA A 193 -1.57 3.62 19.24
C ALA A 193 -0.71 2.74 20.17
N GLN A 194 -1.11 2.62 21.44
CA GLN A 194 -0.43 1.77 22.39
C GLN A 194 -0.51 0.28 22.02
N GLN A 195 -1.68 -0.20 21.57
CA GLN A 195 -1.86 -1.59 21.14
C GLN A 195 -0.98 -1.92 19.94
N LEU A 196 -0.85 -1.01 18.98
CA LEU A 196 0.05 -1.18 17.83
C LEU A 196 1.51 -1.35 18.27
N LEU A 197 1.99 -0.51 19.20
CA LEU A 197 3.34 -0.62 19.73
C LEU A 197 3.59 -1.94 20.47
N LYS A 198 2.60 -2.41 21.26
CA LYS A 198 2.65 -3.67 22.01
C LYS A 198 2.56 -4.90 21.10
N GLY A 199 1.84 -4.81 19.98
CA GLY A 199 1.63 -5.90 19.03
C GLY A 199 2.82 -6.17 18.10
N SER A 200 3.84 -5.31 18.10
CA SER A 200 5.05 -5.53 17.29
C SER A 200 5.82 -6.75 17.77
N SER A 201 6.10 -7.71 16.88
CA SER A 201 6.84 -8.94 17.21
C SER A 201 8.29 -8.68 17.65
N THR A 202 8.89 -7.59 17.19
CA THR A 202 10.28 -7.21 17.49
C THR A 202 10.33 -5.70 17.76
N PRO A 203 9.88 -5.25 18.94
CA PRO A 203 9.79 -3.83 19.25
C PRO A 203 11.19 -3.24 19.46
N PRO A 204 11.52 -2.13 18.77
CA PRO A 204 12.66 -1.28 19.13
C PRO A 204 12.62 -0.87 20.62
N PRO A 205 13.78 -0.58 21.23
CA PRO A 205 13.82 -0.12 22.62
C PRO A 205 13.00 1.16 22.84
N GLU A 206 12.96 2.05 21.85
CA GLU A 206 12.19 3.30 21.84
C GLU A 206 10.68 3.09 22.05
N HIS A 207 10.13 1.95 21.62
CA HIS A 207 8.70 1.66 21.81
C HIS A 207 8.31 1.63 23.30
N LYS A 208 9.22 1.20 24.19
CA LYS A 208 8.93 1.17 25.63
C LYS A 208 8.78 2.57 26.20
N GLU A 209 9.57 3.52 25.70
CA GLU A 209 9.49 4.92 26.10
C GLU A 209 8.22 5.56 25.55
N GLN A 210 7.90 5.34 24.27
CA GLN A 210 6.66 5.80 23.66
C GLN A 210 5.41 5.26 24.40
N ILE A 211 5.39 3.98 24.77
CA ILE A 211 4.29 3.40 25.55
C ILE A 211 4.14 4.09 26.92
N LYS A 212 5.24 4.48 27.58
CA LYS A 212 5.19 5.22 28.84
C LYS A 212 4.57 6.61 28.63
N VAL A 213 4.98 7.32 27.57
CA VAL A 213 4.42 8.64 27.22
C VAL A 213 2.92 8.52 26.94
N LEU A 214 2.50 7.56 26.10
CA LEU A 214 1.08 7.31 25.81
C LEU A 214 0.28 6.99 27.09
N ASN A 215 0.82 6.20 28.03
CA ASN A 215 0.15 5.93 29.30
C ASN A 215 -0.05 7.20 30.15
N GLN A 216 0.92 8.11 30.15
CA GLN A 216 0.82 9.38 30.86
C GLN A 216 -0.26 10.27 30.23
N GLU A 217 -0.29 10.35 28.90
CA GLU A 217 -1.31 11.10 28.15
C GLU A 217 -2.73 10.54 28.38
N ILE A 218 -2.91 9.22 28.30
CA ILE A 218 -4.18 8.55 28.60
C ILE A 218 -4.62 8.85 30.03
N SER A 219 -3.70 8.78 31.00
CA SER A 219 -4.01 9.07 32.41
C SER A 219 -4.42 10.53 32.63
N ARG A 220 -3.77 11.48 31.93
CA ARG A 220 -4.10 12.91 31.94
C ARG A 220 -5.51 13.14 31.41
N LEU A 221 -5.81 12.63 30.21
CA LEU A 221 -7.13 12.77 29.59
C LEU A 221 -8.24 12.10 30.42
N THR A 222 -7.97 10.94 31.01
CA THR A 222 -8.94 10.24 31.87
C THR A 222 -9.29 11.05 33.11
N ARG A 223 -8.32 11.72 33.74
CA ARG A 223 -8.58 12.62 34.88
C ARG A 223 -9.39 13.83 34.44
N SER A 224 -8.99 14.49 33.35
CA SER A 224 -9.73 15.64 32.80
C SER A 224 -11.19 15.28 32.46
N TYR A 225 -11.41 14.13 31.84
CA TYR A 225 -12.75 13.63 31.53
C TYR A 225 -13.59 13.38 32.80
N ARG A 226 -13.00 12.79 33.85
CA ARG A 226 -13.71 12.57 35.12
C ARG A 226 -14.09 13.87 35.83
N HIS A 227 -13.20 14.87 35.83
CA HIS A 227 -13.47 16.17 36.44
C HIS A 227 -14.47 17.02 35.63
N GLY A 228 -14.57 16.82 34.32
CA GLY A 228 -15.60 17.48 33.50
C GLY A 228 -16.99 16.84 33.63
N LEU A 229 -17.09 15.63 34.19
CA LEU A 229 -18.34 14.90 34.37
C LEU A 229 -18.98 15.10 35.73
N THR A 230 -18.24 15.60 36.72
CA THR A 230 -18.88 16.12 37.92
C THR A 230 -19.67 17.34 37.48
N PRO A 231 -21.01 17.32 37.51
CA PRO A 231 -21.77 18.54 37.32
C PRO A 231 -21.19 19.53 38.33
N GLU A 232 -20.99 20.78 37.94
CA GLU A 232 -21.15 21.86 38.91
C GLU A 232 -22.52 21.58 39.54
N SER A 233 -22.50 20.92 40.69
CA SER A 233 -23.60 20.98 41.62
C SER A 233 -23.70 22.46 41.90
N ASP A 234 -24.64 23.12 41.23
CA ASP A 234 -25.14 24.43 41.62
C ASP A 234 -25.25 24.39 43.14
N GLU A 235 -24.28 25.03 43.80
CA GLU A 235 -24.33 25.39 45.21
C GLU A 235 -25.51 26.35 45.35
N SER A 236 -26.72 25.78 45.32
CA SER A 236 -27.85 26.36 46.02
C SER A 236 -27.60 26.02 47.48
N ASP A 237 -27.13 27.05 48.19
CA ASP A 237 -27.11 27.17 49.64
C ASP A 237 -28.28 26.41 50.28
N GLU A 238 -28.00 25.28 50.92
CA GLU A 238 -28.81 24.86 52.07
C GLU A 238 -27.92 24.11 53.06
N ALA A 239 -27.42 24.92 53.99
CA ALA A 239 -26.82 24.48 55.23
C ALA A 239 -27.75 23.47 55.93
N SER A 240 -27.26 22.25 56.12
CA SER A 240 -27.66 21.45 57.28
C SER A 240 -26.49 20.58 57.70
N GLU A 241 -25.87 21.02 58.80
CA GLU A 241 -25.12 20.19 59.72
C GLU A 241 -25.88 18.88 59.97
N LEU A 242 -25.20 17.74 59.87
CA LEU A 242 -25.15 16.80 60.98
C LEU A 242 -24.04 15.75 60.79
N GLU A 243 -23.38 15.56 61.92
CA GLU A 243 -22.19 14.80 62.22
C GLU A 243 -22.25 13.29 61.93
N LEU A 244 -21.03 12.72 61.84
CA LEU A 244 -20.55 11.43 62.35
C LEU A 244 -21.47 10.20 62.19
N ASP A 245 -20.97 9.13 61.56
CA ASP A 245 -20.12 8.18 62.29
C ASP A 245 -19.49 7.10 61.37
N SER A 246 -18.39 6.59 61.89
CA SER A 246 -17.52 5.48 61.49
C SER A 246 -18.12 4.24 60.80
N ALA A 247 -17.37 3.64 59.86
CA ALA A 247 -17.04 2.20 59.89
C ALA A 247 -16.04 1.78 58.79
N LYS A 248 -14.84 1.37 59.25
CA LYS A 248 -13.90 0.51 58.54
C LYS A 248 -14.59 -0.80 58.12
N THR A 249 -14.45 -1.19 56.85
CA THR A 249 -14.53 -2.62 56.49
C THR A 249 -13.46 -2.98 55.46
N THR A 250 -12.39 -3.56 55.98
CA THR A 250 -11.38 -4.36 55.28
C THR A 250 -12.02 -5.62 54.71
N THR A 251 -12.05 -5.77 53.39
CA THR A 251 -12.36 -7.04 52.72
C THR A 251 -11.11 -7.61 52.03
N LYS A 252 -10.47 -8.55 52.74
CA LYS A 252 -9.65 -9.63 52.19
C LYS A 252 -10.56 -10.60 51.41
N SER A 253 -9.97 -11.28 50.42
CA SER A 253 -10.41 -12.54 49.76
C SER A 253 -10.53 -12.32 48.25
N SER A 254 -9.98 -13.11 47.34
CA SER A 254 -9.30 -14.40 47.42
C SER A 254 -8.53 -14.62 46.11
N ALA A 255 -7.31 -15.14 46.22
CA ALA A 255 -6.54 -15.62 45.10
C ALA A 255 -7.15 -16.93 44.57
N THR A 256 -7.76 -16.89 43.38
CA THR A 256 -8.17 -18.11 42.68
C THR A 256 -7.08 -18.51 41.70
N LYS A 257 -6.34 -19.53 42.09
CA LYS A 257 -5.25 -20.17 41.35
C LYS A 257 -5.87 -21.12 40.32
N ASN A 258 -6.09 -20.65 39.09
CA ASN A 258 -6.56 -21.51 38.01
C ASN A 258 -5.35 -22.07 37.24
N LYS A 259 -5.01 -23.33 37.53
CA LYS A 259 -3.93 -24.11 36.91
C LYS A 259 -4.58 -24.95 35.81
N GLY A 260 -4.68 -24.38 34.61
CA GLY A 260 -5.15 -25.08 33.41
C GLY A 260 -3.99 -25.28 32.45
N ASP A 261 -3.53 -26.53 32.32
CA ASP A 261 -2.62 -26.96 31.27
C ASP A 261 -3.25 -26.79 29.89
N PRO A 262 -2.62 -26.07 28.94
CA PRO A 262 -2.98 -26.19 27.53
C PRO A 262 -2.14 -27.32 26.92
N LYS A 263 -2.79 -28.43 26.62
CA LYS A 263 -2.25 -29.47 25.74
C LYS A 263 -1.89 -28.83 24.39
N GLU A 264 -0.62 -28.89 24.05
CA GLU A 264 -0.09 -28.65 22.71
C GLU A 264 -0.84 -29.52 21.69
N GLN A 265 -1.70 -28.91 20.88
CA GLN A 265 -2.08 -29.46 19.58
C GLN A 265 -1.36 -28.64 18.52
N LYS A 266 -0.24 -29.19 18.03
CA LYS A 266 0.43 -28.73 16.81
C LYS A 266 -0.41 -29.18 15.61
N GLU A 267 -1.40 -28.38 15.22
CA GLU A 267 -1.93 -28.46 13.87
C GLU A 267 -0.93 -27.84 12.91
N VAL A 268 -0.32 -28.69 12.09
CA VAL A 268 0.49 -28.29 10.93
C VAL A 268 -0.45 -27.70 9.90
N TYR A 269 -0.57 -26.36 9.91
CA TYR A 269 -1.30 -25.62 8.89
C TYR A 269 -0.45 -25.58 7.62
N GLU A 270 -0.72 -26.48 6.67
CA GLU A 270 -0.23 -26.32 5.30
C GLU A 270 -1.01 -25.17 4.63
N PRO A 271 -0.36 -24.06 4.25
CA PRO A 271 -1.03 -23.03 3.49
C PRO A 271 -1.32 -23.58 2.09
N LYS A 272 -2.57 -23.98 1.85
CA LYS A 272 -3.10 -24.05 0.48
C LYS A 272 -2.93 -22.67 -0.14
N ILE A 273 -1.92 -22.54 -0.99
CA ILE A 273 -1.75 -21.41 -1.89
C ILE A 273 -2.91 -21.47 -2.87
N LEU A 274 -4.04 -20.89 -2.46
CA LEU A 274 -5.16 -20.63 -3.34
C LEU A 274 -4.69 -19.53 -4.28
N PHE A 275 -4.18 -19.91 -5.45
CA PHE A 275 -4.05 -18.98 -6.54
C PHE A 275 -5.45 -18.44 -6.82
N PRO A 276 -5.68 -17.12 -6.79
CA PRO A 276 -6.94 -16.58 -7.27
C PRO A 276 -7.05 -17.00 -8.74
N GLU A 277 -8.01 -17.88 -9.03
CA GLU A 277 -8.42 -18.10 -10.41
C GLU A 277 -8.76 -16.72 -10.97
N LEU A 278 -7.98 -16.32 -11.98
CA LEU A 278 -8.24 -15.13 -12.76
C LEU A 278 -9.67 -15.24 -13.26
N SER A 279 -10.56 -14.50 -12.61
CA SER A 279 -11.96 -14.42 -12.94
C SER A 279 -12.08 -14.15 -14.44
N LYS A 280 -12.79 -15.03 -15.14
CA LYS A 280 -13.13 -14.91 -16.57
C LYS A 280 -14.00 -13.66 -16.88
N SER A 281 -14.27 -12.81 -15.88
CA SER A 281 -15.05 -11.58 -16.03
C SER A 281 -14.33 -10.45 -16.79
N ASP A 282 -13.02 -10.51 -16.99
CA ASP A 282 -12.28 -9.46 -17.71
C ASP A 282 -12.30 -9.60 -19.25
N GLU A 283 -12.89 -10.66 -19.80
CA GLU A 283 -13.04 -10.81 -21.26
C GLU A 283 -14.17 -9.95 -21.87
N HIS A 284 -15.12 -9.47 -21.06
CA HIS A 284 -16.26 -8.69 -21.58
C HIS A 284 -16.06 -7.17 -21.58
N ALA A 285 -15.06 -6.62 -20.87
CA ALA A 285 -14.84 -5.18 -20.81
C ALA A 285 -14.14 -4.59 -22.06
N ASN A 286 -13.58 -5.41 -22.95
CA ASN A 286 -12.86 -4.94 -24.15
C ASN A 286 -13.71 -4.86 -25.43
N ARG A 287 -15.03 -5.09 -25.36
CA ARG A 287 -15.90 -5.08 -26.55
C ARG A 287 -16.64 -3.75 -26.81
N ALA A 288 -16.51 -2.75 -25.93
CA ALA A 288 -17.28 -1.51 -26.02
C ALA A 288 -16.59 -0.31 -26.70
N ASN A 289 -15.32 -0.41 -27.12
CA ASN A 289 -14.60 0.70 -27.78
C ASN A 289 -14.52 0.55 -29.31
N HIS A 290 -15.65 0.23 -29.97
CA HIS A 290 -15.82 0.56 -31.38
C HIS A 290 -16.43 1.96 -31.46
N SER A 291 -15.53 2.94 -31.55
CA SER A 291 -15.80 4.32 -31.90
C SER A 291 -16.65 4.39 -33.17
N LYS A 292 -17.81 5.04 -33.06
CA LYS A 292 -18.57 5.52 -34.22
C LYS A 292 -17.68 6.48 -35.01
N PRO A 293 -17.60 6.39 -36.34
CA PRO A 293 -16.89 7.38 -37.15
C PRO A 293 -17.55 8.75 -36.97
N ILE A 294 -16.73 9.76 -36.69
CA ILE A 294 -17.13 11.17 -36.63
C ILE A 294 -17.43 11.60 -38.08
N PRO A 295 -18.62 12.15 -38.37
CA PRO A 295 -18.92 12.66 -39.70
C PRO A 295 -18.08 13.92 -39.95
N THR A 296 -17.22 13.86 -40.96
CA THR A 296 -16.50 15.02 -41.50
C THR A 296 -17.52 15.93 -42.18
N LYS A 297 -17.77 17.11 -41.61
CA LYS A 297 -18.49 18.20 -42.27
C LYS A 297 -17.59 18.76 -43.38
N ASP A 298 -18.05 18.66 -44.62
CA ASP A 298 -17.46 19.37 -45.76
C ASP A 298 -17.59 20.89 -45.59
N PRO A 299 -16.49 21.66 -45.62
CA PRO A 299 -16.55 23.11 -45.71
C PRO A 299 -16.60 23.49 -47.20
N GLY A 300 -17.79 23.55 -47.77
CA GLY A 300 -17.94 23.93 -49.18
C GLY A 300 -19.37 24.16 -49.62
N SER A 301 -19.96 25.30 -49.22
CA SER A 301 -21.13 25.86 -49.90
C SER A 301 -21.29 27.33 -49.49
N SER A 302 -20.45 28.19 -50.05
CA SER A 302 -20.75 29.61 -50.19
C SER A 302 -21.69 29.77 -51.40
N SER A 303 -22.88 30.30 -51.14
CA SER A 303 -23.71 31.00 -52.12
C SER A 303 -23.85 32.44 -51.66
#